data_AF-A0A1I4RSY9-F1
#
_entry.id   AF-A0A1I4RSY9-F1
#
_cell.length_a   1.000
_cell.length_b   1.000
_cell.length_c   1.000
_cell.angle_alpha   90.00
_cell.angle_beta   90.00
_cell.angle_gamma   90.00
#
_symmetry.space_group_name_H-M   'P 1'
#
loop_
_entity.id
_entity.type
_entity.pdbx_description
1 polymer ?
#
loop_
_entity_poly.entity_id
_entity_poly.type
_entity_poly.pdbx_seq_one_letter_code
_entity_poly.pdbx_strand_id
1 'polypeptide(L)'
;MALVNRSFGLNDKSEVIVRDVDSQRWDYEQVAIALHKVTRQKVAVMIAKLLKLDTSASVDLSKFKDAAQVPDWSKAMIGAIVAKGIYNGYDHGTLGYDKIMTRAEMIVILDRALSVTVTYVKAGVYGPETGHETIVGDVLLNASGVSLKKEMGNLTLKVYNQ
;
A
#
# COMPACT_ATOMS: atom_id res chain seq x y z
N MET A 1 26.17 7.93 -3.44
CA MET A 1 24.91 7.47 -4.07
C MET A 1 25.12 6.35 -5.12
N ALA A 2 26.19 6.37 -5.93
CA ALA A 2 26.43 5.35 -6.98
C ALA A 2 26.54 3.89 -6.51
N LEU A 3 26.97 3.65 -5.26
CA LEU A 3 27.09 2.32 -4.70
C LEU A 3 25.72 1.67 -4.41
N VAL A 4 24.75 2.49 -3.98
CA VAL A 4 23.41 2.07 -3.57
C VAL A 4 22.60 1.62 -4.79
N ASN A 5 22.61 2.41 -5.87
CA ASN A 5 21.88 2.03 -7.09
C ASN A 5 22.43 0.74 -7.71
N ARG A 6 23.76 0.53 -7.64
CA ARG A 6 24.41 -0.70 -8.13
C ARG A 6 24.09 -1.90 -7.26
N SER A 7 24.01 -1.74 -5.94
CA SER A 7 23.63 -2.84 -5.03
C SER A 7 22.14 -3.22 -5.15
N PHE A 8 21.28 -2.28 -5.54
CA PHE A 8 19.84 -2.51 -5.71
C PHE A 8 19.41 -2.76 -7.17
N GLY A 9 20.34 -2.77 -8.13
CA GLY A 9 20.06 -3.05 -9.55
C GLY A 9 19.15 -2.02 -10.24
N LEU A 10 19.16 -0.77 -9.75
CA LEU A 10 18.28 0.28 -10.25
C LEU A 10 18.88 0.95 -11.49
N ASN A 11 18.37 0.57 -12.67
CA ASN A 11 18.89 1.03 -13.97
C ASN A 11 17.93 1.95 -14.74
N ASP A 12 16.69 2.06 -14.29
CA ASP A 12 15.69 2.90 -14.96
C ASP A 12 16.04 4.37 -14.76
N LYS A 13 16.35 5.08 -15.86
CA LYS A 13 16.68 6.52 -15.87
C LYS A 13 15.41 7.36 -15.95
N SER A 14 15.30 8.42 -15.16
CA SER A 14 14.20 9.38 -15.27
C SER A 14 14.43 10.39 -16.40
N GLU A 15 13.38 10.81 -17.10
CA GLU A 15 13.44 11.90 -18.10
C GLU A 15 13.60 13.30 -17.48
N VAL A 16 13.82 13.40 -16.16
CA VAL A 16 13.87 14.69 -15.47
C VAL A 16 15.24 15.33 -15.65
N ILE A 17 15.29 16.46 -16.34
CA ILE A 17 16.47 17.32 -16.45
C ILE A 17 16.75 17.92 -15.07
N VAL A 18 17.90 17.56 -14.48
CA VAL A 18 18.35 18.13 -13.21
C VAL A 18 19.01 19.47 -13.51
N ARG A 19 18.28 20.58 -13.36
CA ARG A 19 18.80 21.92 -13.69
C ARG A 19 19.97 22.35 -12.80
N ASP A 20 20.06 21.80 -11.59
CA ASP A 20 21.06 22.16 -10.58
C ASP A 20 22.31 21.26 -10.60
N VAL A 21 22.36 20.27 -11.50
CA VAL A 21 23.51 19.36 -11.63
C VAL A 21 23.94 19.34 -13.08
N ASP A 22 25.22 19.63 -13.32
CA ASP A 22 25.81 19.57 -14.65
C ASP A 22 25.70 18.14 -15.24
N SER A 23 25.22 18.04 -16.47
CA SER A 23 25.02 16.78 -17.19
C SER A 23 26.32 16.02 -17.47
N GLN A 24 27.47 16.69 -17.42
CA GLN A 24 28.79 16.06 -17.59
C GLN A 24 29.39 15.54 -16.26
N ARG A 25 28.75 15.78 -15.13
CA ARG A 25 29.25 15.36 -13.82
C ARG A 25 29.06 13.85 -13.64
N TRP A 26 30.06 13.19 -13.06
CA TRP A 26 30.12 11.73 -12.94
C TRP A 26 28.94 11.09 -12.17
N ASP A 27 28.20 11.88 -11.39
CA ASP A 27 27.06 11.48 -10.57
C ASP A 27 25.69 11.87 -11.18
N TYR A 28 25.66 12.60 -12.31
CA TYR A 28 24.41 13.07 -12.93
C TYR A 28 23.43 11.94 -13.24
N GLU A 29 23.91 10.84 -13.85
CA GLU A 29 23.05 9.70 -14.16
C GLU A 29 22.47 9.06 -12.89
N GLN A 30 23.23 9.04 -11.80
CA GLN A 30 22.81 8.45 -10.52
C GLN A 30 21.78 9.33 -9.82
N VAL A 31 21.93 10.66 -9.93
CA VAL A 31 20.96 11.64 -9.43
C VAL A 31 19.67 11.60 -10.27
N ALA A 32 19.78 11.46 -11.59
CA ALA A 32 18.62 11.30 -12.48
C ALA A 32 17.87 9.99 -12.23
N ILE A 33 18.56 8.89 -11.92
CA ILE A 33 17.93 7.62 -11.48
C ILE A 33 17.21 7.82 -10.14
N ALA A 34 17.80 8.56 -9.19
CA ALA A 34 17.16 8.85 -7.90
C ALA A 34 15.92 9.75 -8.03
N LEU A 35 15.82 10.53 -9.10
CA LEU A 35 14.68 11.40 -9.42
C LEU A 35 13.58 10.69 -10.23
N HIS A 36 13.59 9.37 -10.31
CA HIS A 36 12.57 8.63 -11.03
C HIS A 36 11.16 8.94 -10.51
N LYS A 37 10.32 9.48 -11.40
CA LYS A 37 8.89 9.65 -11.15
C LYS A 37 8.28 8.28 -10.87
N VAL A 38 7.80 8.07 -9.64
CA VAL A 38 7.19 6.80 -9.24
C VAL A 38 5.68 6.85 -9.49
N THR A 39 5.16 5.84 -10.20
CA THR A 39 3.73 5.69 -10.43
C THR A 39 3.03 5.17 -9.17
N ARG A 40 1.73 5.45 -9.04
CA ARG A 40 0.91 4.91 -7.95
C ARG A 40 0.90 3.39 -7.92
N GLN A 41 0.97 2.74 -9.08
CA GLN A 41 1.11 1.30 -9.22
C GLN A 41 2.40 0.78 -8.58
N LYS A 42 3.56 1.40 -8.87
CA LYS A 42 4.85 1.00 -8.28
C LYS A 42 4.81 1.13 -6.75
N VAL A 43 4.23 2.21 -6.23
CA VAL A 43 4.06 2.40 -4.78
C VAL A 43 3.13 1.36 -4.17
N ALA A 44 2.01 1.04 -4.83
CA ALA A 44 1.12 0.00 -4.35
C ALA A 44 1.87 -1.34 -4.23
N VAL A 45 2.65 -1.72 -5.24
CA VAL A 45 3.44 -2.96 -5.15
C VAL A 45 4.46 -2.93 -4.02
N MET A 46 5.14 -1.80 -3.79
CA MET A 46 6.08 -1.65 -2.68
C MET A 46 5.40 -1.81 -1.31
N ILE A 47 4.27 -1.15 -1.09
CA ILE A 47 3.55 -1.20 0.19
C ILE A 47 2.97 -2.58 0.44
N ALA A 48 2.39 -3.22 -0.58
CA ALA A 48 1.81 -4.55 -0.45
C ALA A 48 2.87 -5.56 -0.03
N LYS A 49 4.08 -5.46 -0.61
CA LYS A 49 5.22 -6.29 -0.23
C LYS A 49 5.74 -5.97 1.16
N LEU A 50 5.86 -4.69 1.50
CA LEU A 50 6.36 -4.23 2.80
C LEU A 50 5.46 -4.71 3.95
N LEU A 51 4.14 -4.61 3.76
CA LEU A 51 3.14 -5.06 4.72
C LEU A 51 2.85 -6.57 4.65
N LYS A 52 3.49 -7.30 3.73
CA LYS A 52 3.25 -8.73 3.46
C LYS A 52 1.77 -9.04 3.31
N LEU A 53 1.06 -8.23 2.53
CA LEU A 53 -0.37 -8.41 2.30
C LEU A 53 -0.63 -9.71 1.55
N ASP A 54 -1.74 -10.36 1.89
CA ASP A 54 -2.23 -11.50 1.13
C ASP A 54 -2.72 -11.05 -0.25
N THR A 55 -2.08 -11.57 -1.30
CA THR A 55 -2.41 -11.30 -2.70
C THR A 55 -3.01 -12.52 -3.40
N SER A 56 -3.32 -13.60 -2.65
CA SER A 56 -3.93 -14.81 -3.19
C SER A 56 -5.43 -14.65 -3.44
N ALA A 57 -6.08 -13.79 -2.66
CA ALA A 57 -7.49 -13.46 -2.83
C ALA A 57 -7.72 -12.55 -4.04
N SER A 58 -8.66 -12.93 -4.91
CA SER A 58 -9.15 -12.06 -5.98
C SER A 58 -9.99 -10.93 -5.37
N VAL A 59 -9.47 -9.70 -5.42
CA VAL A 59 -10.21 -8.51 -4.96
C VAL A 59 -10.94 -7.88 -6.14
N ASP A 60 -12.23 -7.62 -5.96
CA ASP A 60 -13.03 -6.93 -6.96
C ASP A 60 -12.61 -5.45 -7.10
N LEU A 61 -12.10 -5.11 -8.27
CA LEU A 61 -11.72 -3.76 -8.67
C LEU A 61 -12.72 -3.14 -9.67
N SER A 62 -13.84 -3.80 -9.96
CA SER A 62 -14.84 -3.38 -10.96
C SER A 62 -15.41 -1.97 -10.72
N LYS A 63 -15.37 -1.50 -9.47
CA LYS A 63 -15.76 -0.12 -9.10
C LYS A 63 -14.87 0.96 -9.72
N PHE A 64 -13.68 0.60 -10.21
CA PHE A 64 -12.76 1.54 -10.85
C PHE A 64 -12.77 1.37 -12.38
N LYS A 65 -12.97 2.48 -13.09
CA LYS A 65 -13.10 2.52 -14.56
C LYS A 65 -11.82 2.07 -15.28
N ASP A 66 -10.66 2.30 -14.66
CA ASP A 66 -9.33 1.96 -15.19
C ASP A 66 -8.81 0.61 -14.68
N ALA A 67 -9.58 -0.15 -13.88
CA ALA A 67 -9.16 -1.45 -13.36
C ALA A 67 -8.80 -2.47 -14.44
N ALA A 68 -9.46 -2.40 -15.60
CA ALA A 68 -9.19 -3.28 -16.73
C ALA A 68 -7.82 -3.01 -17.39
N GLN A 69 -7.28 -1.80 -17.24
CA GLN A 69 -6.01 -1.38 -17.84
C GLN A 69 -4.82 -1.67 -16.91
N VAL A 70 -5.08 -2.04 -15.66
CA VAL A 70 -4.04 -2.39 -14.67
C VAL A 70 -3.29 -3.65 -15.13
N PRO A 71 -1.97 -3.58 -15.30
CA PRO A 71 -1.14 -4.75 -15.63
C PRO A 71 -1.24 -5.88 -14.60
N ASP A 72 -1.30 -7.12 -15.10
CA ASP A 72 -1.50 -8.33 -14.29
C ASP A 72 -0.51 -8.47 -13.13
N TRP A 73 0.76 -8.13 -13.37
CA TRP A 73 1.84 -8.22 -12.36
C TRP A 73 1.60 -7.37 -11.11
N SER A 74 0.73 -6.36 -11.18
CA SER A 74 0.43 -5.43 -10.10
C SER A 74 -1.00 -5.53 -9.58
N LYS A 75 -1.87 -6.20 -10.33
CA LYS A 75 -3.33 -6.17 -10.12
C LYS A 75 -3.71 -6.75 -8.76
N ALA A 76 -3.08 -7.87 -8.39
CA ALA A 76 -3.30 -8.51 -7.09
C ALA A 76 -2.83 -7.62 -5.92
N MET A 77 -1.66 -6.98 -6.05
CA MET A 77 -1.15 -6.06 -5.01
C MET A 77 -2.02 -4.81 -4.85
N ILE A 78 -2.47 -4.24 -5.97
CA ILE A 78 -3.41 -3.10 -5.95
C ILE A 78 -4.72 -3.52 -5.29
N GLY A 79 -5.24 -4.70 -5.64
CA GLY A 79 -6.40 -5.32 -5.00
C GLY A 79 -6.25 -5.37 -3.48
N ALA A 80 -5.15 -5.96 -2.99
CA ALA A 80 -4.90 -6.10 -1.56
C ALA A 80 -4.85 -4.75 -0.83
N ILE A 81 -4.23 -3.73 -1.42
CA ILE A 81 -4.14 -2.38 -0.83
C ILE A 81 -5.49 -1.66 -0.83
N VAL A 82 -6.29 -1.84 -1.87
CA VAL A 82 -7.66 -1.31 -1.92
C VAL A 82 -8.53 -1.99 -0.85
N ALA A 83 -8.41 -3.32 -0.71
CA ALA A 83 -9.16 -4.07 0.30
C ALA A 83 -8.82 -3.63 1.73
N LYS A 84 -7.57 -3.20 1.97
CA LYS A 84 -7.13 -2.63 3.25
C LYS A 84 -7.46 -1.14 3.41
N GLY A 85 -8.13 -0.51 2.45
CA GLY A 85 -8.50 0.92 2.52
C GLY A 85 -7.31 1.88 2.43
N ILE A 86 -6.12 1.37 2.09
CA ILE A 86 -4.92 2.20 1.92
C ILE A 86 -5.07 3.02 0.63
N TYR A 87 -5.63 2.42 -0.44
CA TYR A 87 -6.02 3.09 -1.67
C TYR A 87 -7.54 3.18 -1.80
N ASN A 88 -8.04 4.39 -1.96
CA ASN A 88 -9.47 4.65 -2.21
C ASN A 88 -9.79 5.02 -3.66
N GLY A 89 -8.77 5.14 -4.51
CA GLY A 89 -8.90 5.75 -5.84
C GLY A 89 -9.11 7.27 -5.76
N TYR A 90 -9.51 7.85 -6.88
CA TYR A 90 -9.88 9.25 -7.03
C TYR A 90 -11.40 9.40 -7.15
N ASP A 91 -11.90 10.59 -6.84
CA ASP A 91 -13.33 10.94 -6.83
C ASP A 91 -14.07 10.64 -8.15
N HIS A 92 -13.35 10.53 -9.27
CA HIS A 92 -13.90 10.19 -10.58
C HIS A 92 -14.07 8.69 -10.84
N GLY A 93 -13.81 7.84 -9.84
CA GLY A 93 -13.94 6.39 -9.91
C GLY A 93 -12.77 5.72 -10.65
N THR A 94 -11.55 6.22 -10.47
CA THR A 94 -10.33 5.65 -11.07
C THR A 94 -9.28 5.37 -10.00
N LEU A 95 -8.45 4.36 -10.21
CA LEU A 95 -7.25 4.10 -9.42
C LEU A 95 -6.16 5.14 -9.73
N GLY A 96 -6.12 5.59 -10.99
CA GLY A 96 -5.03 6.38 -11.55
C GLY A 96 -3.71 5.64 -11.40
N TYR A 97 -3.69 4.32 -11.68
CA TYR A 97 -2.56 3.45 -11.38
C TYR A 97 -1.25 3.92 -12.07
N ASP A 98 -1.35 4.45 -13.29
CA ASP A 98 -0.22 4.95 -14.07
C ASP A 98 0.13 6.41 -13.78
N LYS A 99 -0.66 7.11 -12.96
CA LYS A 99 -0.40 8.51 -12.62
C LYS A 99 0.87 8.60 -11.75
N ILE A 100 1.74 9.54 -12.11
CA ILE A 100 2.88 9.92 -11.26
C ILE A 100 2.37 10.45 -9.93
N MET A 101 2.91 9.89 -8.85
CA MET A 101 2.50 10.24 -7.51
C MET A 101 3.32 11.41 -6.96
N THR A 102 2.65 12.38 -6.35
CA THR A 102 3.29 13.49 -5.64
C THR A 102 3.82 13.06 -4.27
N ARG A 103 4.77 13.82 -3.70
CA ARG A 103 5.30 13.56 -2.35
C ARG A 103 4.21 13.66 -1.28
N ALA A 104 3.25 14.58 -1.42
CA ALA A 104 2.13 14.72 -0.50
C ALA A 104 1.20 13.49 -0.53
N GLU A 105 0.84 13.02 -1.73
CA GLU A 105 0.06 11.79 -1.89
C GLU A 105 0.79 10.57 -1.29
N MET A 106 2.11 10.49 -1.44
CA MET A 106 2.92 9.42 -0.85
C MET A 106 2.81 9.39 0.68
N ILE A 107 2.93 10.55 1.34
CA ILE A 107 2.87 10.65 2.80
C ILE A 107 1.51 10.20 3.30
N VAL A 108 0.42 10.64 2.65
CA VAL A 108 -0.95 10.23 3.01
C VAL A 108 -1.14 8.72 2.87
N ILE A 109 -0.59 8.12 1.81
CA ILE A 109 -0.66 6.68 1.60
C ILE A 109 0.14 5.92 2.67
N LEU A 110 1.34 6.42 3.01
CA LEU A 110 2.17 5.80 4.04
C LEU A 110 1.51 5.89 5.42
N ASP A 111 0.93 7.03 5.75
CA ASP A 111 0.17 7.24 6.98
C ASP A 111 -1.00 6.25 7.11
N ARG A 112 -1.76 6.04 6.03
CA ARG A 112 -2.83 5.02 5.98
C ARG A 112 -2.29 3.60 6.06
N ALA A 113 -1.15 3.32 5.42
CA ALA A 113 -0.50 2.02 5.47
C ALA A 113 0.00 1.66 6.87
N LEU A 114 0.40 2.67 7.67
CA LEU A 114 0.79 2.50 9.07
C LEU A 114 -0.43 2.42 10.01
N SER A 115 -1.52 3.11 9.66
CA SER A 115 -2.73 3.22 10.48
C SER A 115 -3.82 2.20 10.10
N VAL A 116 -3.46 1.06 9.49
CA VAL A 116 -4.42 0.02 9.10
C VAL A 116 -5.14 -0.49 10.35
N THR A 117 -6.39 -0.07 10.51
CA THR A 117 -7.26 -0.46 11.62
C THR A 117 -8.31 -1.42 11.08
N VAL A 118 -8.36 -2.65 11.60
CA VAL A 118 -9.39 -3.63 11.25
C VAL A 118 -10.67 -3.29 12.01
N THR A 119 -11.75 -2.95 11.31
CA THR A 119 -13.03 -2.62 11.92
C THR A 119 -14.06 -3.74 11.72
N TYR A 120 -14.60 -4.26 12.82
CA TYR A 120 -15.69 -5.23 12.81
C TYR A 120 -17.03 -4.51 13.04
N VAL A 121 -17.85 -4.42 11.99
CA VAL A 121 -19.13 -3.69 11.98
C VAL A 121 -20.36 -4.59 12.13
N LYS A 122 -20.19 -5.90 12.20
CA LYS A 122 -21.29 -6.88 12.31
C LYS A 122 -21.06 -7.77 13.52
N ALA A 123 -22.12 -8.04 14.29
CA ALA A 123 -22.09 -9.01 15.38
C ALA A 123 -21.70 -10.40 14.86
N GLY A 124 -20.77 -11.07 15.54
CA GLY A 124 -20.23 -12.34 15.10
C GLY A 124 -18.95 -12.74 15.82
N VAL A 125 -18.58 -14.01 15.67
CA VAL A 125 -17.31 -14.54 16.17
C VAL A 125 -16.29 -14.48 15.04
N TYR A 126 -15.21 -13.73 15.23
CA TYR A 126 -14.16 -13.55 14.23
C TYR A 126 -12.86 -14.19 14.68
N GLY A 127 -12.16 -14.82 13.73
CA GLY A 127 -10.93 -15.57 13.93
C GLY A 127 -11.03 -16.98 13.33
N PRO A 128 -9.90 -17.65 13.10
CA PRO A 128 -9.84 -18.93 12.41
C PRO A 128 -10.57 -20.04 13.19
N GLU A 129 -11.19 -20.97 12.47
CA GLU A 129 -11.76 -22.19 13.06
C GLU A 129 -10.66 -23.17 13.49
N THR A 130 -9.53 -23.17 12.78
CA THR A 130 -8.30 -23.90 13.08
C THR A 130 -7.08 -23.05 12.69
N GLY A 131 -6.06 -22.97 13.55
CA GLY A 131 -4.82 -22.21 13.30
C GLY A 131 -4.79 -20.80 13.88
N HIS A 132 -3.88 -19.94 13.38
CA HIS A 132 -3.67 -18.58 13.85
C HIS A 132 -3.88 -17.56 12.73
N GLU A 133 -4.54 -16.45 13.04
CA GLU A 133 -4.65 -15.28 12.16
C GLU A 133 -3.98 -14.10 12.88
N THR A 134 -2.97 -13.51 12.23
CA THR A 134 -2.29 -12.32 12.77
C THR A 134 -2.92 -11.08 12.17
N ILE A 135 -3.56 -10.27 13.00
CA ILE A 135 -4.05 -8.96 12.61
C ILE A 135 -2.95 -7.95 12.90
N VAL A 136 -2.43 -7.33 11.84
CA VAL A 136 -1.48 -6.23 11.95
C VAL A 136 -2.25 -4.92 12.04
N GLY A 137 -2.09 -4.22 13.17
CA GLY A 137 -2.66 -2.89 13.41
C GLY A 137 -3.70 -2.84 14.52
N ASP A 138 -4.44 -1.74 14.59
CA ASP A 138 -5.48 -1.53 15.59
C ASP A 138 -6.75 -2.33 15.22
N VAL A 139 -7.54 -2.71 16.22
CA VAL A 139 -8.82 -3.41 16.03
C VAL A 139 -9.95 -2.58 16.63
N LEU A 140 -10.91 -2.17 15.80
CA LEU A 140 -12.10 -1.43 16.20
C LEU A 140 -13.34 -2.35 16.18
N LEU A 141 -14.09 -2.38 17.27
CA LEU A 141 -15.35 -3.12 17.39
C LEU A 141 -16.50 -2.11 17.35
N ASN A 142 -17.23 -2.04 16.23
CA ASN A 142 -18.32 -1.08 16.03
C ASN A 142 -19.70 -1.77 15.95
N ALA A 143 -19.88 -2.85 16.70
CA ALA A 143 -21.16 -3.53 16.86
C ALA A 143 -21.23 -4.24 18.23
N SER A 144 -22.40 -4.22 18.84
CA SER A 144 -22.69 -5.04 20.03
C SER A 144 -22.71 -6.53 19.64
N GLY A 145 -21.95 -7.37 20.34
CA GLY A 145 -21.91 -8.82 20.09
C GLY A 145 -20.80 -9.30 19.15
N VAL A 146 -19.72 -8.52 18.99
CA VAL A 146 -18.50 -8.99 18.33
C VAL A 146 -17.60 -9.71 19.33
N SER A 147 -17.22 -10.95 19.02
CA SER A 147 -16.30 -11.76 19.83
C SER A 147 -15.08 -12.15 18.98
N LEU A 148 -13.88 -11.83 19.46
CA LEU A 148 -12.63 -12.25 18.79
C LEU A 148 -12.14 -13.55 19.43
N LYS A 149 -11.91 -14.60 18.63
CA LYS A 149 -11.25 -15.83 19.10
C LYS A 149 -9.76 -15.56 19.31
N LYS A 150 -9.22 -16.01 20.45
CA LYS A 150 -7.80 -15.84 20.82
C LYS A 150 -7.24 -17.17 21.32
N GLU A 151 -6.00 -17.47 20.93
CA GLU A 151 -5.10 -18.31 21.72
C GLU A 151 -4.03 -17.42 22.38
N MET A 152 -3.86 -17.60 23.70
CA MET A 152 -2.89 -17.01 24.64
C MET A 152 -1.93 -15.90 24.12
N GLY A 153 -2.15 -14.64 24.55
CA GLY A 153 -1.31 -13.47 24.28
C GLY A 153 -2.00 -12.13 24.62
N ASN A 154 -1.32 -11.13 25.16
CA ASN A 154 -1.97 -9.88 25.61
C ASN A 154 -2.60 -9.10 24.44
N LEU A 155 -3.92 -8.89 24.50
CA LEU A 155 -4.68 -8.05 23.58
C LEU A 155 -5.02 -6.76 24.33
N THR A 156 -4.36 -5.64 23.98
CA THR A 156 -4.66 -4.33 24.58
C THR A 156 -5.78 -3.69 23.77
N LEU A 157 -7.04 -3.88 24.18
CA LEU A 157 -8.20 -3.22 23.58
C LEU A 157 -8.46 -1.88 24.27
N LYS A 158 -8.29 -0.76 23.55
CA LYS A 158 -8.83 0.55 23.98
C LYS A 158 -10.24 0.68 23.41
N VAL A 159 -11.25 0.37 24.22
CA VAL A 159 -12.65 0.65 23.90
C VAL A 159 -12.88 2.15 24.07
N TYR A 160 -13.14 2.86 22.98
CA TYR A 160 -13.70 4.21 23.04
C TYR A 160 -15.21 4.09 22.92
N ASN A 161 -15.91 4.22 24.04
CA ASN A 161 -17.33 4.58 24.01
C ASN A 161 -17.41 6.06 23.65
N GLN A 162 -18.17 6.39 22.61
CA GLN A 162 -18.79 7.70 22.50
C GLN A 162 -20.07 7.72 23.33
#